data_AF-A0A7T1Y7E7-F1
#
_entry.id   AF-A0A7T1Y7E7-F1
#
_cell.length_a   1.000
_cell.length_b   1.000
_cell.length_c   1.000
_cell.angle_alpha   90.00
_cell.angle_beta   90.00
_cell.angle_gamma   90.00
#
_symmetry.space_group_name_H-M   'P 1'
#
loop_
_entity.id
_entity.type
_entity.pdbx_description
1 polymer ?
#
loop_
_entity_poly.entity_id
_entity_poly.type
_entity_poly.pdbx_seq_one_letter_code
_entity_poly.pdbx_strand_id
1 'polypeptide(L)'
;MNMTEMGEVVAYLLRYRSAERTPGGGRKRRAAREGQLSERDVCALIDDASEAEREALRDFLAGQGLRLKAFESGDYPGIAPGSRYYALLPDPELEQPPLYTREPVFEALKLRQESRAELAQWYLQLWLLMHTLLYTRYNRALSDVSRYQEATFAGAELVELMRDQLETLRSLGEEAPESSRVLLEERGEDISRRVRAFIDLQVRAGLLEGLRDAEASAGTEESVGEVWQQTLLGALESEQIGIHQLGHLQALAQGRAQGRYRDEAYEAAIDEHEETQA
;
A
#
# COMPACT_ATOMS: atom_id res chain seq x y z
N MET A 1 9.13 21.61 -18.61
CA MET A 1 8.35 20.43 -19.01
C MET A 1 7.37 20.77 -20.12
N ASN A 2 7.68 20.34 -21.34
CA ASN A 2 6.68 20.29 -22.42
C ASN A 2 5.66 19.14 -22.20
N MET A 3 4.61 19.07 -23.02
CA MET A 3 3.56 18.06 -22.87
C MET A 3 4.04 16.62 -23.01
N THR A 4 5.07 16.36 -23.82
CA THR A 4 5.67 15.04 -23.99
C THR A 4 6.41 14.63 -22.72
N GLU A 5 7.28 15.50 -22.21
CA GLU A 5 8.03 15.30 -20.96
C GLU A 5 7.07 15.07 -19.78
N MET A 6 5.98 15.84 -19.70
CA MET A 6 4.95 15.68 -18.68
C MET A 6 4.27 14.30 -18.79
N GLY A 7 3.94 13.85 -20.00
CA GLY A 7 3.37 12.53 -20.23
C GLY A 7 4.32 11.39 -19.82
N GLU A 8 5.61 11.53 -20.09
CA GLU A 8 6.62 10.55 -19.71
C GLU A 8 6.85 10.49 -18.19
N VAL A 9 6.89 11.66 -17.52
CA VAL A 9 6.95 11.76 -16.06
C VAL A 9 5.74 11.10 -15.41
N VAL A 10 4.53 11.39 -15.91
CA VAL A 10 3.29 10.76 -15.44
C VAL A 10 3.34 9.24 -15.65
N ALA A 11 3.73 8.78 -16.84
CA ALA A 11 3.82 7.34 -17.13
C ALA A 11 4.80 6.61 -16.19
N TYR A 12 5.93 7.25 -15.86
CA TYR A 12 6.86 6.73 -14.86
C TYR A 12 6.20 6.67 -13.47
N LEU A 13 5.59 7.77 -13.02
CA LEU A 13 4.99 7.86 -11.69
C LEU A 13 3.81 6.89 -11.51
N LEU A 14 2.95 6.72 -12.51
CA LEU A 14 1.84 5.75 -12.45
C LEU A 14 2.34 4.30 -12.33
N ARG A 15 3.51 4.01 -12.90
CA ARG A 15 4.11 2.68 -12.87
C ARG A 15 4.83 2.39 -11.55
N TYR A 16 5.65 3.34 -11.10
CA TYR A 16 6.61 3.13 -10.03
C TYR A 16 6.22 3.80 -8.72
N ARG A 17 5.29 4.75 -8.76
CA ARG A 17 4.68 5.49 -7.63
C ARG A 17 5.64 6.30 -6.78
N SER A 18 6.94 6.16 -6.98
CA SER A 18 7.96 7.01 -6.39
C SER A 18 9.17 7.17 -7.31
N ALA A 19 9.89 8.27 -7.10
CA ALA A 19 11.17 8.57 -7.74
C ALA A 19 12.09 9.25 -6.72
N GLU A 20 13.37 8.89 -6.70
CA GLU A 20 14.34 9.52 -5.80
C GLU A 20 15.54 10.09 -6.57
N ARG A 21 15.88 11.36 -6.30
CA ARG A 21 17.13 11.97 -6.74
C ARG A 21 18.18 11.80 -5.65
N THR A 22 19.19 10.97 -5.87
CA THR A 22 20.34 10.88 -4.95
C THR A 22 21.57 11.61 -5.55
N PRO A 23 22.19 12.58 -4.85
CA PRO A 23 23.32 13.36 -5.37
C PRO A 23 24.65 12.57 -5.46
N GLY A 24 24.75 11.44 -4.77
CA GLY A 24 25.80 10.43 -4.97
C GLY A 24 25.18 9.14 -5.50
N GLY A 25 25.90 8.34 -6.29
CA GLY A 25 25.40 7.09 -6.89
C GLY A 25 25.06 5.94 -5.92
N GLY A 26 24.63 6.25 -4.69
CA GLY A 26 24.50 5.34 -3.55
C GLY A 26 23.19 4.55 -3.45
N ARG A 27 22.24 4.69 -4.39
CA ARG A 27 21.06 3.80 -4.49
C ARG A 27 21.00 3.21 -5.90
N LYS A 28 20.63 1.93 -6.02
CA LYS A 28 20.43 1.26 -7.31
C LYS A 28 19.43 2.07 -8.13
N ARG A 29 19.93 2.74 -9.17
CA ARG A 29 19.10 3.49 -10.13
C ARG A 29 18.18 2.50 -10.83
N ARG A 30 16.88 2.77 -10.86
CA ARG A 30 15.97 1.99 -11.71
C ARG A 30 16.34 2.29 -13.17
N ALA A 31 16.85 1.28 -13.86
CA ALA A 31 17.22 1.42 -15.26
C ALA A 31 15.98 1.79 -16.09
N ALA A 32 16.15 2.75 -16.99
CA ALA A 32 15.16 3.02 -18.02
C ALA A 32 14.88 1.73 -18.80
N ARG A 33 13.59 1.43 -19.01
CA ARG A 33 13.21 0.46 -20.04
C ARG A 33 13.33 1.13 -21.40
N GLU A 34 13.47 0.33 -22.45
CA GLU A 34 13.51 0.84 -23.82
C GLU A 34 12.26 1.71 -24.09
N GLY A 35 12.48 2.96 -24.49
CA GLY A 35 11.42 3.95 -24.73
C GLY A 35 10.81 4.60 -23.48
N GLN A 36 11.40 4.47 -22.29
CA GLN A 36 10.93 5.13 -21.06
C GLN A 36 12.02 6.00 -20.43
N LEU A 37 11.61 7.06 -19.72
CA LEU A 37 12.54 7.88 -18.93
C LEU A 37 13.18 7.06 -17.79
N SER A 38 14.44 7.39 -17.50
CA SER A 38 15.08 6.90 -16.28
C SER A 38 14.58 7.67 -15.06
N GLU A 39 14.67 7.07 -13.88
CA GLU A 39 14.33 7.74 -12.60
C GLU A 39 15.04 9.09 -12.45
N ARG A 40 16.32 9.14 -12.84
CA ARG A 40 17.13 10.36 -12.79
C ARG A 40 16.54 11.45 -13.66
N ASP A 41 16.14 11.11 -14.88
CA ASP A 41 15.66 12.09 -15.85
C ASP A 41 14.25 12.57 -15.45
N VAL A 42 13.42 11.70 -14.85
CA VAL A 42 12.14 12.09 -14.23
C VAL A 42 12.36 13.10 -13.11
N CYS A 43 13.27 12.82 -12.18
CA CYS A 43 13.59 13.75 -11.09
C CYS A 43 14.14 15.06 -11.63
N ALA A 44 15.04 15.03 -12.63
CA ALA A 44 15.59 16.22 -13.25
C ALA A 44 14.49 17.07 -13.91
N LEU A 45 13.56 16.46 -14.64
CA LEU A 45 12.43 17.17 -15.25
C LEU A 45 11.54 17.84 -14.21
N ILE A 46 11.26 17.19 -13.07
CA ILE A 46 10.45 17.79 -12.01
C ILE A 46 11.22 18.92 -11.30
N ASP A 47 12.52 18.73 -11.06
CA ASP A 47 13.39 19.71 -10.41
C ASP A 47 13.64 20.95 -11.28
N ASP A 48 13.82 20.79 -12.58
CA ASP A 48 14.10 21.88 -13.51
C ASP A 48 12.81 22.58 -14.02
N ALA A 49 11.64 22.00 -13.74
CA ALA A 49 10.36 22.60 -14.11
C ALA A 49 10.11 23.92 -13.38
N SER A 50 9.55 24.88 -14.13
CA SER A 50 9.01 26.12 -13.57
C SER A 50 7.81 25.85 -12.66
N GLU A 51 7.47 26.80 -11.79
CA GLU A 51 6.32 26.67 -10.89
C GLU A 51 5.00 26.41 -11.64
N ALA A 52 4.79 27.09 -12.78
CA ALA A 52 3.61 26.89 -13.62
C ALA A 52 3.54 25.46 -14.21
N GLU A 53 4.67 24.88 -14.59
CA GLU A 53 4.73 23.51 -15.12
C GLU A 53 4.52 22.46 -14.01
N ARG A 54 5.03 22.73 -12.80
CA ARG A 54 4.78 21.88 -11.62
C ARG A 54 3.31 21.94 -11.20
N GLU A 55 2.70 23.12 -11.27
CA GLU A 55 1.27 23.30 -11.04
C GLU A 55 0.44 22.53 -12.05
N ALA A 56 0.73 22.66 -13.35
CA ALA A 56 0.06 21.89 -14.39
C ALA A 56 0.19 20.36 -14.19
N LEU A 57 1.37 19.87 -13.78
CA LEU A 57 1.57 18.46 -13.44
C LEU A 57 0.72 18.03 -12.23
N ARG A 58 0.67 18.86 -11.17
CA ARG A 58 -0.16 18.57 -9.99
C ARG A 58 -1.64 18.56 -10.34
N ASP A 59 -2.12 19.50 -11.13
CA ASP A 59 -3.53 19.58 -11.56
C ASP A 59 -3.90 18.37 -12.42
N PHE A 60 -3.01 17.96 -13.32
CA PHE A 60 -3.20 16.77 -14.15
C PHE A 60 -3.32 15.49 -13.31
N LEU A 61 -2.49 15.35 -12.27
CA LEU A 61 -2.56 14.22 -11.34
C LEU A 61 -3.79 14.30 -10.43
N ALA A 62 -4.14 15.50 -9.95
CA ALA A 62 -5.32 15.72 -9.11
C ALA A 62 -6.62 15.40 -9.85
N GLY A 63 -6.70 15.70 -11.15
CA GLY A 63 -7.82 15.28 -12.02
C GLY A 63 -8.01 13.76 -12.11
N GLN A 64 -7.00 12.97 -11.72
CA GLN A 64 -7.05 11.51 -11.62
C GLN A 64 -7.16 11.02 -10.17
N GLY A 65 -7.38 11.90 -9.19
CA GLY A 65 -7.40 11.51 -7.78
C GLY A 65 -6.03 11.11 -7.23
N LEU A 66 -4.95 11.68 -7.76
CA LEU A 66 -3.57 11.42 -7.34
C LEU A 66 -2.89 12.71 -6.90
N ARG A 67 -1.96 12.59 -5.94
CA ARG A 67 -1.20 13.71 -5.40
C ARG A 67 0.28 13.39 -5.42
N LEU A 68 1.06 14.27 -6.05
CA LEU A 68 2.51 14.21 -6.01
C LEU A 68 3.02 15.00 -4.80
N LYS A 69 3.64 14.31 -3.84
CA LYS A 69 4.37 14.93 -2.72
C LYS A 69 5.87 14.85 -2.97
N ALA A 70 6.57 15.91 -2.57
CA ALA A 70 8.03 15.95 -2.58
C ALA A 70 8.54 16.07 -1.15
N PHE A 71 9.57 15.31 -0.83
CA PHE A 71 10.21 15.26 0.48
C PHE A 71 11.73 15.45 0.33
N GLU A 72 12.35 16.09 1.31
CA GLU A 72 13.77 16.38 1.39
C GLU A 72 14.41 15.66 2.59
N SER A 73 15.72 15.76 2.74
CA SER A 73 16.49 15.04 3.77
C SER A 73 16.10 15.37 5.22
N GLY A 74 15.36 16.46 5.45
CA GLY A 74 14.86 16.84 6.76
C GLY A 74 13.50 16.23 7.13
N ASP A 75 12.76 15.69 6.15
CA ASP A 75 11.38 15.25 6.37
C ASP A 75 11.32 13.84 6.97
N TYR A 76 12.10 12.91 6.42
CA TYR A 76 12.13 11.52 6.85
C TYR A 76 13.55 10.93 6.80
N PRO A 77 13.89 10.02 7.72
CA PRO A 77 15.17 9.32 7.68
C PRO A 77 15.27 8.46 6.41
N GLY A 78 16.50 8.22 5.95
CA GLY A 78 16.77 7.49 4.70
C GLY A 78 16.74 8.35 3.44
N ILE A 79 16.24 9.59 3.48
CA ILE A 79 16.43 10.56 2.39
C ILE A 79 17.81 11.21 2.58
N ALA A 80 18.77 10.91 1.69
CA ALA A 80 20.14 11.40 1.85
C ALA A 80 20.23 12.94 1.68
N PRO A 81 21.17 13.64 2.35
CA PRO A 81 21.34 15.08 2.22
C PRO A 81 21.44 15.56 0.76
N GLY A 82 20.68 16.59 0.40
CA GLY A 82 20.60 17.11 -0.96
C GLY A 82 19.80 16.25 -1.94
N SER A 83 19.20 15.15 -1.46
CA SER A 83 18.26 14.31 -2.23
C SER A 83 16.84 14.87 -2.17
N ARG A 84 16.03 14.46 -3.13
CA ARG A 84 14.60 14.73 -3.16
C ARG A 84 13.86 13.44 -3.49
N TYR A 85 12.84 13.12 -2.70
CA TYR A 85 11.99 11.95 -2.86
C TYR A 85 10.60 12.40 -3.29
N TYR A 86 10.13 11.87 -4.42
CA TYR A 86 8.80 12.11 -4.93
C TYR A 86 7.92 10.90 -4.67
N ALA A 87 6.75 11.11 -4.09
CA ALA A 87 5.75 10.08 -3.85
C ALA A 87 4.44 10.43 -4.54
N LEU A 88 3.94 9.52 -5.37
CA LEU A 88 2.61 9.59 -5.97
C LEU A 88 1.64 8.83 -5.08
N LEU A 89 0.82 9.56 -4.35
CA LEU A 89 -0.15 9.02 -3.41
C LEU A 89 -1.58 9.17 -3.95
N PRO A 90 -2.48 8.21 -3.70
CA PRO A 90 -3.91 8.45 -3.91
C PRO A 90 -4.41 9.64 -3.08
N ASP A 91 -5.40 10.36 -3.57
CA ASP A 91 -6.16 11.27 -2.72
C ASP A 91 -7.13 10.45 -1.84
N PRO A 92 -7.08 10.56 -0.50
CA PRO A 92 -7.96 9.80 0.39
C PRO A 92 -9.41 10.28 0.34
N GLU A 93 -9.65 11.51 -0.11
CA GLU A 93 -10.99 12.10 -0.16
C GLU A 93 -11.72 11.79 -1.47
N LEU A 94 -11.02 11.20 -2.44
CA LEU A 94 -11.57 10.86 -3.75
C LEU A 94 -11.64 9.34 -3.95
N GLU A 95 -12.54 8.92 -4.84
CA GLU A 95 -12.55 7.54 -5.30
C GLU A 95 -11.23 7.22 -6.01
N GLN A 96 -10.73 5.99 -5.81
CA GLN A 96 -9.49 5.58 -6.45
C GLN A 96 -9.60 5.64 -7.98
N PRO A 97 -8.58 6.14 -8.69
CA PRO A 97 -8.63 6.21 -10.13
C PRO A 97 -8.93 4.84 -10.76
N PRO A 98 -9.73 4.77 -11.84
CA PRO A 98 -10.05 3.53 -12.56
C PRO A 98 -8.82 2.78 -13.09
N LEU A 99 -7.68 3.45 -13.18
CA LEU A 99 -6.40 2.86 -13.55
C LEU A 99 -5.91 1.81 -12.52
N TYR A 100 -6.31 1.94 -11.25
CA TYR A 100 -6.03 0.95 -10.21
C TYR A 100 -7.02 -0.22 -10.31
N THR A 101 -6.80 -1.07 -11.31
CA THR A 101 -7.54 -2.33 -11.44
C THR A 101 -7.10 -3.35 -10.39
N ARG A 102 -8.07 -4.12 -9.90
CA ARG A 102 -7.85 -5.23 -8.97
C ARG A 102 -7.46 -6.52 -9.68
N GLU A 103 -7.62 -6.59 -11.01
CA GLU A 103 -7.40 -7.82 -11.77
C GLU A 103 -5.98 -8.38 -11.64
N PRO A 104 -4.91 -7.57 -11.73
CA PRO A 104 -3.55 -8.09 -11.56
C PRO A 104 -3.28 -8.69 -10.18
N VAL A 105 -4.01 -8.23 -9.15
CA VAL A 105 -3.93 -8.78 -7.79
C VAL A 105 -4.57 -10.16 -7.75
N PHE A 106 -5.78 -10.30 -8.31
CA PHE A 106 -6.46 -11.58 -8.38
C PHE A 106 -5.67 -12.60 -9.20
N GLU A 107 -5.20 -12.22 -10.39
CA GLU A 107 -4.43 -13.13 -11.25
C GLU A 107 -3.11 -13.56 -10.61
N ALA A 108 -2.46 -12.70 -9.82
CA ALA A 108 -1.22 -13.07 -9.13
C ALA A 108 -1.44 -14.03 -7.95
N LEU A 109 -2.58 -13.92 -7.24
CA LEU A 109 -2.89 -14.78 -6.09
C LEU A 109 -3.57 -16.09 -6.47
N LYS A 110 -4.18 -16.16 -7.65
CA LYS A 110 -4.93 -17.32 -8.13
C LYS A 110 -4.00 -18.50 -8.38
N LEU A 111 -4.29 -19.62 -7.72
CA LEU A 111 -3.56 -20.88 -7.90
C LEU A 111 -4.45 -21.99 -8.47
N ARG A 112 -5.77 -21.87 -8.28
CA ARG A 112 -6.77 -22.86 -8.69
C ARG A 112 -7.99 -22.18 -9.30
N GLN A 113 -9.12 -22.89 -9.35
CA GLN A 113 -10.42 -22.33 -9.68
C GLN A 113 -11.02 -21.67 -8.44
N GLU A 114 -10.52 -20.48 -8.13
CA GLU A 114 -10.94 -19.69 -6.98
C GLU A 114 -11.81 -18.50 -7.43
N SER A 115 -12.81 -18.16 -6.63
CA SER A 115 -13.65 -16.98 -6.86
C SER A 115 -12.96 -15.70 -6.38
N ARG A 116 -13.42 -14.55 -6.88
CA ARG A 116 -12.87 -13.24 -6.48
C ARG A 116 -13.01 -12.97 -4.98
N ALA A 117 -14.07 -13.48 -4.35
CA ALA A 117 -14.27 -13.33 -2.91
C ALA A 117 -13.19 -14.07 -2.10
N GLU A 118 -12.79 -15.25 -2.55
CA GLU A 118 -11.77 -16.08 -1.90
C GLU A 118 -10.40 -15.42 -2.02
N LEU A 119 -10.06 -14.93 -3.21
CA LEU A 119 -8.81 -14.22 -3.46
C LEU A 119 -8.74 -12.89 -2.68
N ALA A 120 -9.86 -12.18 -2.55
CA ALA A 120 -9.95 -10.98 -1.72
C ALA A 120 -9.70 -11.30 -0.24
N GLN A 121 -10.26 -12.40 0.26
CA GLN A 121 -10.03 -12.84 1.64
C GLN A 121 -8.57 -13.24 1.87
N TRP A 122 -7.95 -13.96 0.92
CA TRP A 122 -6.52 -14.25 0.95
C TRP A 122 -5.67 -12.99 1.01
N TYR A 123 -5.96 -12.02 0.13
CA TYR A 123 -5.24 -10.75 0.12
C TYR A 123 -5.39 -10.01 1.45
N LEU A 124 -6.61 -9.88 1.95
CA LEU A 124 -6.89 -9.17 3.20
C LEU A 124 -6.15 -9.82 4.38
N GLN A 125 -6.19 -11.14 4.50
CA GLN A 125 -5.53 -11.82 5.61
C GLN A 125 -4.01 -11.67 5.56
N LEU A 126 -3.40 -11.84 4.38
CA LEU A 126 -1.97 -11.63 4.19
C LEU A 126 -1.57 -10.18 4.46
N TRP A 127 -2.40 -9.22 4.04
CA TRP A 127 -2.18 -7.80 4.28
C TRP A 127 -2.24 -7.44 5.77
N LEU A 128 -3.20 -7.99 6.52
CA LEU A 128 -3.31 -7.79 7.96
C LEU A 128 -2.12 -8.40 8.71
N LEU A 129 -1.73 -9.64 8.37
CA LEU A 129 -0.58 -10.31 9.00
C LEU A 129 0.74 -9.61 8.68
N MET A 130 0.91 -9.09 7.46
CA MET A 130 2.04 -8.22 7.11
C MET A 130 2.06 -6.96 7.99
N HIS A 131 0.91 -6.32 8.20
CA HIS A 131 0.83 -5.16 9.11
C HIS A 131 1.14 -5.54 10.57
N THR A 132 0.75 -6.74 11.02
CA THR A 132 1.18 -7.25 12.34
C THR A 132 2.70 -7.31 12.45
N LEU A 133 3.39 -7.81 11.41
CA LEU A 133 4.85 -7.90 11.37
C LEU A 133 5.52 -6.51 11.33
N LEU A 134 4.98 -5.57 10.55
CA LEU A 134 5.57 -4.25 10.33
C LEU A 134 5.28 -3.22 11.45
N TYR A 135 4.13 -3.35 12.12
CA TYR A 135 3.65 -2.35 13.07
C TYR A 135 3.48 -2.91 14.48
N THR A 136 2.63 -3.93 14.65
CA THR A 136 2.30 -4.46 15.98
C THR A 136 3.52 -5.05 16.68
N ARG A 137 4.32 -5.86 15.97
CA ARG A 137 5.53 -6.48 16.53
C ARG A 137 6.57 -5.46 16.99
N TYR A 138 6.71 -4.35 16.26
CA TYR A 138 7.66 -3.28 16.58
C TYR A 138 7.08 -2.22 17.51
N ASN A 139 5.85 -2.41 18.01
CA ASN A 139 5.10 -1.43 18.77
C ASN A 139 5.16 -0.03 18.10
N ARG A 140 4.87 -0.02 16.81
CA ARG A 140 4.94 1.16 15.94
C ARG A 140 3.53 1.54 15.51
N ALA A 141 3.16 2.80 15.68
CA ALA A 141 1.88 3.31 15.19
C ALA A 141 1.94 3.56 13.67
N LEU A 142 0.78 3.57 13.00
CA LEU A 142 0.71 3.94 11.58
C LEU A 142 1.20 5.37 11.33
N SER A 143 1.04 6.26 12.32
CA SER A 143 1.57 7.63 12.30
C SER A 143 3.09 7.74 12.42
N ASP A 144 3.78 6.68 12.85
CA ASP A 144 5.24 6.68 13.02
C ASP A 144 5.94 6.42 11.68
N VAL A 145 5.63 7.24 10.67
CA VAL A 145 6.15 7.10 9.30
C VAL A 145 7.69 7.13 9.30
N SER A 146 8.32 7.95 10.15
CA SER A 146 9.79 8.06 10.27
C SER A 146 10.48 6.74 10.64
N ARG A 147 9.81 5.81 11.32
CA ARG A 147 10.39 4.52 11.72
C ARG A 147 10.30 3.43 10.65
N TYR A 148 9.97 3.77 9.40
CA TYR A 148 9.77 2.79 8.33
C TYR A 148 11.00 1.91 8.06
N GLN A 149 12.21 2.44 8.24
CA GLN A 149 13.45 1.67 8.01
C GLN A 149 13.64 0.53 9.01
N GLU A 150 13.05 0.63 10.21
CA GLU A 150 13.09 -0.44 11.21
C GLU A 150 12.09 -1.55 10.90
N ALA A 151 11.04 -1.25 10.12
CA ALA A 151 9.93 -2.14 9.83
C ALA A 151 10.33 -3.17 8.77
N THR A 152 10.86 -4.28 9.25
CA THR A 152 11.34 -5.40 8.43
C THR A 152 10.65 -6.70 8.83
N PHE A 153 10.65 -7.70 7.94
CA PHE A 153 10.24 -9.06 8.28
C PHE A 153 10.86 -10.07 7.32
N ALA A 154 11.07 -11.31 7.77
CA ALA A 154 11.46 -12.39 6.87
C ALA A 154 10.22 -13.03 6.25
N GLY A 155 10.28 -13.38 4.96
CA GLY A 155 9.14 -14.02 4.27
C GLY A 155 8.62 -15.29 4.96
N ALA A 156 9.51 -16.05 5.62
CA ALA A 156 9.15 -17.23 6.42
C ALA A 156 8.26 -16.87 7.63
N GLU A 157 8.45 -15.72 8.26
CA GLU A 157 7.62 -15.28 9.40
C GLU A 157 6.17 -15.06 8.97
N LEU A 158 5.95 -14.53 7.75
CA LEU A 158 4.61 -14.36 7.21
C LEU A 158 3.95 -15.70 6.85
N VAL A 159 4.73 -16.68 6.39
CA VAL A 159 4.25 -18.06 6.16
C VAL A 159 3.80 -18.69 7.48
N GLU A 160 4.61 -18.61 8.53
CA GLU A 160 4.26 -19.19 9.83
C GLU A 160 3.04 -18.48 10.44
N LEU A 161 2.99 -17.14 10.42
CA LEU A 161 1.80 -16.41 10.89
C LEU A 161 0.53 -16.80 10.13
N MET A 162 0.63 -17.04 8.82
CA MET A 162 -0.52 -17.50 8.04
C MET A 162 -0.95 -18.91 8.45
N ARG A 163 -0.01 -19.82 8.71
CA ARG A 163 -0.32 -21.17 9.22
C ARG A 163 -1.00 -21.10 10.58
N ASP A 164 -0.44 -20.35 11.52
CA ASP A 164 -0.99 -20.19 12.87
C ASP A 164 -2.40 -19.60 12.85
N GLN A 165 -2.63 -18.62 11.96
CA GLN A 165 -3.96 -18.04 11.76
C GLN A 165 -4.96 -19.08 11.24
N LEU A 166 -4.58 -19.92 10.27
CA LEU A 166 -5.46 -20.96 9.75
C LEU A 166 -5.79 -22.01 10.82
N GLU A 167 -4.81 -22.41 11.63
CA GLU A 167 -5.07 -23.32 12.76
C GLU A 167 -6.01 -22.70 13.78
N THR A 168 -5.83 -21.41 14.09
CA THR A 168 -6.72 -20.66 14.96
C THR A 168 -8.14 -20.64 14.41
N LEU A 169 -8.31 -20.32 13.11
CA LEU A 169 -9.62 -20.33 12.46
C LEU A 169 -10.25 -21.74 12.43
N ARG A 170 -9.47 -22.81 12.24
CA ARG A 170 -9.96 -24.19 12.34
C ARG A 170 -10.40 -24.53 13.75
N SER A 171 -9.69 -24.06 14.77
CA SER A 171 -10.03 -24.30 16.18
C SER A 171 -11.35 -23.64 16.59
N LEU A 172 -11.72 -22.53 15.95
CA LEU A 172 -13.00 -21.83 16.16
C LEU A 172 -14.19 -22.60 15.55
N GLY A 173 -13.96 -23.46 14.56
CA GLY A 173 -15.02 -24.27 13.93
C GLY A 173 -16.17 -23.40 13.40
N GLU A 174 -17.39 -23.65 13.88
CA GLU A 174 -18.58 -22.88 13.47
C GLU A 174 -18.56 -21.42 13.94
N GLU A 175 -17.79 -21.08 14.97
CA GLU A 175 -17.63 -19.71 15.46
C GLU A 175 -16.72 -18.87 14.55
N ALA A 176 -16.01 -19.50 13.60
CA ALA A 176 -15.20 -18.77 12.63
C ALA A 176 -16.08 -17.90 11.72
N PRO A 177 -15.66 -16.65 11.43
CA PRO A 177 -16.39 -15.76 10.52
C PRO A 177 -16.65 -16.45 9.18
N GLU A 178 -17.89 -16.34 8.68
CA GLU A 178 -18.30 -17.01 7.44
C GLU A 178 -17.39 -16.66 6.25
N SER A 179 -16.98 -15.40 6.16
CA SER A 179 -16.04 -14.90 5.14
C SER A 179 -14.67 -15.57 5.20
N SER A 180 -14.25 -16.07 6.37
CA SER A 180 -12.96 -16.74 6.58
C SER A 180 -13.02 -18.25 6.38
N ARG A 181 -14.23 -18.84 6.29
CA ARG A 181 -14.41 -20.28 6.13
C ARG A 181 -13.79 -20.81 4.84
N VAL A 182 -13.74 -19.98 3.80
CA VAL A 182 -13.10 -20.34 2.53
C VAL A 182 -11.59 -20.59 2.66
N LEU A 183 -10.95 -20.01 3.68
CA LEU A 183 -9.54 -20.26 3.95
C LEU A 183 -9.31 -21.63 4.62
N LEU A 184 -10.35 -22.23 5.22
CA LEU A 184 -10.23 -23.48 6.00
C LEU A 184 -10.00 -24.72 5.13
N GLU A 185 -10.36 -24.65 3.84
CA GLU A 185 -10.14 -25.74 2.88
C GLU A 185 -8.65 -25.94 2.54
N GLU A 186 -7.83 -24.91 2.79
CA GLU A 186 -6.39 -24.95 2.54
C GLU A 186 -5.69 -25.88 3.54
N ARG A 187 -4.85 -26.80 3.03
CA ARG A 187 -4.11 -27.79 3.84
C ARG A 187 -2.64 -27.42 4.07
N GLY A 188 -2.18 -26.31 3.50
CA GLY A 188 -0.86 -25.74 3.75
C GLY A 188 0.12 -25.83 2.58
N GLU A 189 -0.24 -26.57 1.52
CA GLU A 189 0.60 -26.77 0.33
C GLU A 189 0.80 -25.47 -0.45
N ASP A 190 -0.20 -24.60 -0.45
CA ASP A 190 -0.22 -23.39 -1.27
C ASP A 190 0.15 -22.10 -0.53
N ILE A 191 0.29 -22.16 0.80
CA ILE A 191 0.55 -20.98 1.64
C ILE A 191 1.83 -20.28 1.20
N SER A 192 2.95 -21.00 1.08
CA SER A 192 4.23 -20.39 0.70
C SER A 192 4.19 -19.78 -0.70
N ARG A 193 3.43 -20.37 -1.64
CA ARG A 193 3.24 -19.82 -2.99
C ARG A 193 2.44 -18.52 -2.96
N ARG A 194 1.31 -18.49 -2.24
CA ARG A 194 0.47 -17.30 -2.08
C ARG A 194 1.22 -16.18 -1.36
N VAL A 195 1.98 -16.49 -0.30
CA VAL A 195 2.79 -15.50 0.42
C VAL A 195 3.84 -14.87 -0.49
N ARG A 196 4.55 -15.67 -1.30
CA ARG A 196 5.52 -15.13 -2.28
C ARG A 196 4.84 -14.22 -3.29
N ALA A 197 3.73 -14.67 -3.90
CA ALA A 197 2.99 -13.86 -4.86
C ALA A 197 2.46 -12.55 -4.26
N PHE A 198 2.02 -12.58 -3.00
CA PHE A 198 1.61 -11.40 -2.25
C PHE A 198 2.78 -10.43 -2.03
N ILE A 199 3.93 -10.91 -1.57
CA ILE A 199 5.13 -10.07 -1.39
C ILE A 199 5.54 -9.43 -2.72
N ASP A 200 5.55 -10.20 -3.82
CA ASP A 200 5.86 -9.69 -5.16
C ASP A 200 4.87 -8.61 -5.62
N LEU A 201 3.59 -8.68 -5.21
CA LEU A 201 2.62 -7.60 -5.44
C LEU A 201 3.00 -6.35 -4.65
N GLN A 202 3.36 -6.48 -3.37
CA GLN A 202 3.75 -5.34 -2.53
C GLN A 202 5.03 -4.68 -3.03
N VAL A 203 6.02 -5.45 -3.49
CA VAL A 203 7.25 -4.95 -4.11
C VAL A 203 6.95 -4.23 -5.42
N ARG A 204 6.11 -4.80 -6.29
CA ARG A 204 5.69 -4.14 -7.53
C ARG A 204 4.92 -2.84 -7.28
N ALA A 205 4.14 -2.78 -6.21
CA ALA A 205 3.43 -1.59 -5.77
C ALA A 205 4.35 -0.55 -5.11
N GLY A 206 5.63 -0.87 -4.91
CA GLY A 206 6.63 -0.01 -4.28
C GLY A 206 6.49 0.11 -2.77
N LEU A 207 5.74 -0.79 -2.11
CA LEU A 207 5.44 -0.74 -0.67
C LEU A 207 6.47 -1.51 0.17
N LEU A 208 7.11 -2.51 -0.43
CA LEU A 208 8.21 -3.28 0.15
C LEU A 208 9.45 -3.23 -0.76
N GLU A 209 10.62 -3.37 -0.16
CA GLU A 209 11.88 -3.62 -0.85
C GLU A 209 12.69 -4.73 -0.16
N GLY A 210 13.48 -5.48 -0.93
CA GLY A 210 14.32 -6.55 -0.40
C GLY A 210 15.62 -6.02 0.19
N LEU A 211 15.97 -6.43 1.40
CA LEU A 211 17.18 -5.94 2.09
C LEU A 211 18.46 -6.57 1.53
N ARG A 212 18.39 -7.81 1.02
CA ARG A 212 19.52 -8.48 0.33
C ARG A 212 19.88 -7.83 -1.01
N ASP A 213 18.95 -7.13 -1.65
CA ASP A 213 19.25 -6.36 -2.86
C ASP A 213 20.14 -5.13 -2.61
N ALA A 214 20.31 -4.72 -1.34
CA ALA A 214 21.23 -3.66 -0.95
C ALA A 214 22.67 -4.16 -0.67
N GLU A 215 22.86 -5.45 -0.33
CA GLU A 215 24.14 -5.97 0.16
C GLU A 215 24.74 -7.15 -0.65
N ALA A 216 23.99 -7.78 -1.57
CA ALA A 216 24.47 -8.98 -2.28
C ALA A 216 25.33 -8.67 -3.52
N SER A 217 26.55 -8.20 -3.29
CA SER A 217 27.72 -8.51 -4.14
C SER A 217 28.49 -9.67 -3.51
N ALA A 218 27.86 -10.83 -3.32
CA ALA A 218 28.54 -12.10 -3.03
C ALA A 218 27.51 -13.22 -3.17
N GLY A 219 27.73 -14.11 -4.14
CA GLY A 219 26.83 -15.22 -4.41
C GLY A 219 26.79 -16.23 -3.27
N THR A 220 25.61 -16.76 -3.01
CA THR A 220 25.35 -18.19 -2.74
C THR A 220 23.83 -18.39 -2.88
N GLU A 221 23.43 -19.38 -3.68
CA GLU A 221 22.04 -19.84 -3.77
C GLU A 221 21.66 -20.54 -2.46
N GLU A 222 20.73 -19.97 -1.70
CA GLU A 222 19.68 -20.69 -0.97
C GLU A 222 18.68 -19.68 -0.38
N SER A 223 17.43 -19.76 -0.83
CA SER A 223 16.33 -18.85 -0.55
C SER A 223 15.71 -19.07 0.84
N VAL A 224 16.55 -19.11 1.88
CA VAL A 224 16.11 -19.10 3.28
C VAL A 224 16.41 -17.72 3.85
N GLY A 225 15.34 -16.95 4.05
CA GLY A 225 15.35 -15.68 4.78
C GLY A 225 15.56 -14.42 3.92
N GLU A 226 14.81 -14.25 2.83
CA GLU A 226 14.66 -12.92 2.24
C GLU A 226 13.95 -12.01 3.27
N VAL A 227 14.69 -11.00 3.73
CA VAL A 227 14.18 -9.96 4.61
C VAL A 227 13.65 -8.83 3.75
N TRP A 228 12.40 -8.46 4.01
CA TRP A 228 11.69 -7.39 3.35
C TRP A 228 11.58 -6.20 4.29
N GLN A 229 11.76 -5.01 3.75
CA GLN A 229 11.65 -3.74 4.46
C GLN A 229 10.49 -2.94 3.88
N GLN A 230 9.74 -2.26 4.73
CA GLN A 230 8.75 -1.28 4.27
C GLN A 230 9.47 -0.10 3.61
N THR A 231 8.97 0.39 2.48
CA THR A 231 9.47 1.62 1.87
C THR A 231 8.84 2.86 2.52
N LEU A 232 9.39 4.05 2.26
CA LEU A 232 8.76 5.29 2.66
C LEU A 232 7.36 5.46 2.03
N LEU A 233 7.19 5.06 0.76
CA LEU A 233 5.87 5.04 0.11
C LEU A 233 4.89 4.13 0.87
N GLY A 234 5.34 2.91 1.22
CA GLY A 234 4.54 1.96 1.98
C GLY A 234 4.07 2.52 3.32
N ALA A 235 4.96 3.21 4.04
CA ALA A 235 4.62 3.82 5.32
C ALA A 235 3.61 4.97 5.18
N LEU A 236 3.78 5.84 4.17
CA LEU A 236 2.86 6.95 3.88
C LEU A 236 1.46 6.44 3.50
N GLU A 237 1.37 5.36 2.70
CA GLU A 237 0.09 4.78 2.33
C GLU A 237 -0.60 4.06 3.48
N SER A 238 0.14 3.31 4.29
CA SER A 238 -0.40 2.68 5.49
C SER A 238 -0.92 3.70 6.50
N GLU A 239 -0.25 4.85 6.66
CA GLU A 239 -0.76 5.97 7.46
C GLU A 239 -2.10 6.47 6.90
N GLN A 240 -2.14 6.76 5.59
CA GLN A 240 -3.33 7.28 4.94
C GLN A 240 -4.53 6.32 5.01
N ILE A 241 -4.29 5.02 4.75
CA ILE A 241 -5.31 3.97 4.87
C ILE A 241 -5.80 3.90 6.33
N GLY A 242 -4.89 3.92 7.30
CA GLY A 242 -5.22 3.91 8.72
C GLY A 242 -6.15 5.05 9.13
N ILE A 243 -5.79 6.28 8.75
CA ILE A 243 -6.52 7.49 9.12
C ILE A 243 -7.88 7.56 8.41
N HIS A 244 -7.89 7.41 7.08
CA HIS A 244 -9.06 7.74 6.27
C HIS A 244 -9.97 6.54 6.01
N GLN A 245 -9.41 5.34 5.85
CA GLN A 245 -10.19 4.16 5.49
C GLN A 245 -10.52 3.28 6.68
N LEU A 246 -9.67 3.23 7.70
CA LEU A 246 -9.90 2.40 8.90
C LEU A 246 -10.32 3.21 10.13
N GLY A 247 -10.35 4.55 10.06
CA GLY A 247 -10.77 5.41 11.18
C GLY A 247 -12.17 5.10 11.70
N HIS A 248 -13.09 4.66 10.83
CA HIS A 248 -14.43 4.22 11.23
C HIS A 248 -14.40 2.92 12.05
N LEU A 249 -13.48 1.99 11.77
CA LEU A 249 -13.30 0.77 12.55
C LEU A 249 -12.74 1.09 13.93
N GLN A 250 -11.85 2.08 14.03
CA GLN A 250 -11.36 2.57 15.32
C GLN A 250 -12.50 3.21 16.14
N ALA A 251 -13.37 3.99 15.50
CA ALA A 251 -14.56 4.55 16.15
C ALA A 251 -15.54 3.46 16.63
N LEU A 252 -15.72 2.39 15.86
CA LEU A 252 -16.51 1.21 16.26
C LEU A 252 -15.86 0.47 17.45
N ALA A 253 -14.56 0.19 17.37
CA ALA A 253 -13.82 -0.50 18.43
C ALA A 253 -13.75 0.30 19.75
N GLN A 254 -13.75 1.64 19.66
CA GLN A 254 -13.81 2.55 20.82
C GLN A 254 -15.24 2.83 21.31
N GLY A 255 -16.26 2.17 20.75
CA GLY A 255 -17.66 2.33 21.16
C GLY A 255 -18.29 3.68 20.78
N ARG A 256 -17.66 4.46 19.90
CA ARG A 256 -18.10 5.82 19.51
C ARG A 256 -19.07 5.86 18.33
N ALA A 257 -19.32 4.73 17.66
CA ALA A 257 -20.17 4.69 16.47
C ALA A 257 -21.67 4.46 16.73
N GLN A 258 -22.11 4.27 17.99
CA GLN A 258 -23.55 4.05 18.27
C GLN A 258 -24.40 5.33 18.38
N GLY A 259 -23.83 6.52 18.12
CA GLY A 259 -24.52 7.79 18.42
C GLY A 259 -24.99 8.65 17.24
N ARG A 260 -24.78 8.28 15.97
CA ARG A 260 -25.16 9.17 14.84
C ARG A 260 -26.18 8.63 13.86
N TYR A 261 -26.32 7.31 13.71
CA TYR A 261 -27.27 6.76 12.74
C TYR A 261 -28.69 6.51 13.29
N ARG A 262 -28.93 6.79 14.58
CA ARG A 262 -30.23 6.51 15.21
C ARG A 262 -31.13 7.73 15.37
N ASP A 263 -30.58 8.94 15.37
CA ASP A 263 -31.40 10.15 15.58
C ASP A 263 -31.89 10.78 14.25
N GLU A 264 -31.09 10.78 13.18
CA GLU A 264 -31.51 11.42 11.91
C GLU A 264 -32.63 10.64 11.19
N ALA A 265 -32.68 9.31 11.33
CA ALA A 265 -33.74 8.50 10.73
C ALA A 265 -35.06 8.54 11.52
N TYR A 266 -35.04 8.95 12.78
CA TYR A 266 -36.24 9.08 13.61
C TYR A 266 -36.81 10.51 13.59
N GLU A 267 -35.97 11.54 13.49
CA GLU A 267 -36.44 12.93 13.36
C GLU A 267 -37.06 13.20 11.97
N ALA A 268 -36.48 12.67 10.88
CA ALA A 268 -37.05 12.83 9.54
C ALA A 268 -38.42 12.15 9.36
N ALA A 269 -38.70 11.09 10.12
CA ALA A 269 -39.97 10.37 10.06
C ALA A 269 -41.09 11.02 10.89
N ILE A 270 -40.76 11.94 11.80
CA ILE A 270 -41.74 12.65 12.63
C ILE A 270 -42.23 13.92 11.92
N ASP A 271 -41.35 14.64 11.21
CA ASP A 271 -41.73 15.89 10.52
C ASP A 271 -42.62 15.66 9.28
N GLU A 272 -42.46 14.56 8.54
CA GLU A 272 -43.30 14.30 7.34
C GLU A 272 -44.76 13.92 7.67
N HIS A 273 -45.05 13.52 8.92
CA HIS A 273 -46.39 13.10 9.32
C HIS A 273 -47.27 14.20 9.95
N GLU A 274 -46.71 15.35 10.34
CA GLU A 274 -47.50 16.47 10.87
C GLU A 274 -47.95 17.50 9.81
N GLU A 275 -47.36 17.54 8.62
CA GLU A 275 -47.73 18.52 7.57
C GLU A 275 -48.90 18.10 6.65
N THR A 276 -49.52 16.93 6.85
CA THR A 276 -50.66 16.46 6.00
C THR A 276 -52.02 16.40 6.69
N GLN A 277 -52.18 17.01 7.87
CA GLN A 277 -53.50 17.20 8.49
C GLN A 277 -53.71 18.64 8.99
N ALA A 278 -54.02 19.55 8.05
CA ALA A 278 -54.68 20.82 8.32
C ALA A 278 -55.62 21.19 7.17
#